data_AF-A0A847N7S6-F1
#
_entry.id   AF-A0A847N7S6-F1
#
_cell.length_a   1.000
_cell.length_b   1.000
_cell.length_c   1.000
_cell.angle_alpha   90.00
_cell.angle_beta   90.00
_cell.angle_gamma   90.00
#
_symmetry.space_group_name_H-M   'P 1'
#
loop_
_entity.id
_entity.type
_entity.pdbx_description
1 polymer ?
#
loop_
_entity_poly.entity_id
_entity_poly.type
_entity_poly.pdbx_seq_one_letter_code
_entity_poly.pdbx_strand_id
1 'polypeptide(L)'
;MQNNDKPSHIQRTFKEKVSRWYSFSKQNIPFYLMIVATFLVNGTLDFSIGNFKWEAHIASLYHLTNYMASFYLFAMNLLILILLFFSFSFSKAQSPKTLFMSTAITLIHTIIYILYVVVFITEPSRQAAYSITNTAIISMVILGTSLVFVIVSNVLSWIYVDWKYVKIEE
;
A
#
# COMPACT_ATOMS: atom_id res chain seq x y z
N MET A 1 -39.28 10.65 27.64
CA MET A 1 -38.72 11.78 26.84
C MET A 1 -38.00 11.18 25.64
N GLN A 2 -38.67 11.13 24.48
CA GLN A 2 -38.02 10.74 23.23
C GLN A 2 -37.30 11.98 22.68
N ASN A 3 -35.97 12.00 22.78
CA ASN A 3 -35.17 13.05 22.17
C ASN A 3 -35.15 12.79 20.66
N ASN A 4 -36.09 13.43 19.96
CA ASN A 4 -36.18 13.38 18.50
C ASN A 4 -35.20 14.41 17.92
N ASP A 5 -33.90 14.13 18.07
CA ASP A 5 -32.83 14.91 17.46
C ASP A 5 -32.82 14.60 15.96
N LYS A 6 -33.74 15.24 15.23
CA LYS A 6 -33.71 15.23 13.76
C LYS A 6 -32.39 15.88 13.34
N PRO A 7 -31.58 15.22 12.50
CA PRO A 7 -30.30 15.77 12.08
C PRO A 7 -30.52 17.11 11.37
N SER A 8 -29.65 18.07 11.66
CA SER A 8 -29.75 19.42 11.10
C SER A 8 -29.70 19.40 9.57
N HIS A 9 -30.25 20.44 8.92
CA HIS A 9 -30.20 20.58 7.46
C HIS A 9 -28.77 20.43 6.89
N ILE A 10 -27.77 20.92 7.63
CA ILE A 10 -26.35 20.80 7.30
C ILE A 10 -25.89 19.33 7.37
N GLN A 11 -26.28 18.57 8.40
CA GLN A 11 -25.94 17.15 8.53
C GLN A 11 -26.58 16.29 7.42
N ARG A 12 -27.83 16.59 7.04
CA ARG A 12 -28.52 15.93 5.94
C ARG A 12 -27.86 16.19 4.58
N THR A 13 -27.61 17.46 4.26
CA THR A 13 -26.96 17.85 3.00
C THR A 13 -25.54 17.32 2.89
N PHE A 14 -24.79 17.27 3.99
CA PHE A 14 -23.46 16.64 4.02
C PHE A 14 -23.54 15.14 3.74
N LYS A 15 -24.44 14.42 4.43
CA LYS A 15 -24.65 12.98 4.23
C LYS A 15 -25.02 12.65 2.79
N GLU A 16 -25.91 13.43 2.18
CA GLU A 16 -26.32 13.27 0.79
C GLU A 16 -25.16 13.52 -0.19
N LYS A 17 -24.35 14.57 0.02
CA LYS A 17 -23.17 14.85 -0.80
C LYS A 17 -22.13 13.72 -0.71
N VAL A 18 -21.82 13.26 0.50
CA VAL A 18 -20.87 12.15 0.73
C VAL A 18 -21.37 10.85 0.10
N SER A 19 -22.66 10.53 0.29
CA SER A 19 -23.27 9.34 -0.32
C SER A 19 -23.23 9.38 -1.84
N ARG A 20 -23.54 10.54 -2.45
CA ARG A 20 -23.46 10.72 -3.90
C ARG A 20 -22.02 10.57 -4.38
N TRP A 21 -21.07 11.26 -3.75
CA TRP A 21 -19.64 11.13 -4.08
C TRP A 21 -19.18 9.67 -4.01
N TYR A 22 -19.50 8.97 -2.92
CA TYR A 22 -19.14 7.56 -2.75
C TYR A 22 -19.75 6.68 -3.86
N SER A 23 -21.03 6.88 -4.22
CA SER A 23 -21.65 6.11 -5.30
C SER A 23 -20.97 6.31 -6.67
N PHE A 24 -20.45 7.50 -6.94
CA PHE A 24 -19.76 7.84 -8.19
C PHE A 24 -18.27 7.45 -8.20
N SER A 25 -17.62 7.46 -7.04
CA SER A 25 -16.16 7.31 -6.94
C SER A 25 -15.71 6.01 -6.29
N LYS A 26 -16.61 5.15 -5.79
CA LYS A 26 -16.26 3.89 -5.10
C LYS A 26 -15.28 3.00 -5.89
N GLN A 27 -15.43 2.95 -7.21
CA GLN A 27 -14.58 2.16 -8.11
C GLN A 27 -13.14 2.71 -8.24
N ASN A 28 -12.94 4.01 -7.94
CA ASN A 28 -11.62 4.65 -7.95
C ASN A 28 -10.93 4.60 -6.59
N ILE A 29 -11.63 4.22 -5.51
CA ILE A 29 -11.04 4.16 -4.16
C ILE A 29 -9.82 3.23 -4.10
N PRO A 30 -9.85 1.99 -4.65
CA PRO A 30 -8.66 1.13 -4.67
C PRO A 30 -7.46 1.85 -5.33
N PHE A 31 -7.71 2.52 -6.45
CA PHE A 31 -6.67 3.28 -7.16
C PHE A 31 -6.07 4.41 -6.33
N TYR A 32 -6.87 5.20 -5.61
CA TYR A 32 -6.34 6.24 -4.74
C TYR A 32 -5.50 5.68 -3.58
N LEU A 33 -5.93 4.58 -2.97
CA LEU A 33 -5.13 3.91 -1.94
C LEU A 33 -3.81 3.38 -2.51
N MET A 34 -3.82 2.86 -3.73
CA MET A 34 -2.62 2.39 -4.41
C MET A 34 -1.66 3.54 -4.77
N ILE A 35 -2.17 4.73 -5.12
CA ILE A 35 -1.33 5.93 -5.29
C ILE A 35 -0.62 6.27 -3.97
N VAL A 36 -1.34 6.29 -2.85
CA VAL A 36 -0.76 6.57 -1.53
C VAL A 36 0.30 5.51 -1.18
N ALA A 37 0.01 4.23 -1.40
CA ALA A 37 0.96 3.14 -1.19
C ALA A 37 2.23 3.32 -2.05
N THR A 38 2.05 3.68 -3.33
CA THR A 38 3.16 3.92 -4.27
C THR A 38 4.02 5.10 -3.82
N PHE A 39 3.40 6.17 -3.35
CA PHE A 39 4.12 7.34 -2.82
C PHE A 39 4.91 6.99 -1.57
N LEU A 40 4.36 6.18 -0.66
CA LEU A 40 5.08 5.74 0.54
C LEU A 40 6.30 4.86 0.23
N VAL A 41 6.27 4.09 -0.86
CA VAL A 41 7.39 3.20 -1.25
C VAL A 41 8.43 3.95 -2.09
N ASN A 42 8.00 4.75 -3.07
CA ASN A 42 8.89 5.40 -4.03
C ASN A 42 9.21 6.87 -3.72
N GLY A 43 8.35 7.57 -2.97
CA GLY A 43 8.42 9.02 -2.77
C GLY A 43 9.25 9.46 -1.56
N THR A 44 9.53 8.55 -0.64
CA THR A 44 10.30 8.80 0.59
C THR A 44 11.82 8.65 0.35
N LEU A 45 12.33 9.16 -0.77
CA LEU A 45 13.76 9.11 -1.13
C LEU A 45 14.63 9.92 -0.16
N ASP A 46 15.93 9.61 -0.12
CA ASP A 46 16.92 10.36 0.67
C ASP A 46 16.93 11.82 0.19
N PHE A 47 16.69 12.78 1.09
CA PHE A 47 16.87 14.19 0.77
C PHE A 47 17.51 14.96 1.92
N SER A 48 18.39 15.88 1.55
CA SER A 48 19.09 16.77 2.47
C SER A 48 18.76 18.21 2.08
N ILE A 49 18.12 18.97 2.98
CA ILE A 49 17.86 20.40 2.80
C ILE A 49 18.54 21.14 3.95
N GLY A 50 19.70 21.74 3.66
CA GLY A 50 20.52 22.42 4.66
C GLY A 50 20.95 21.48 5.79
N ASN A 51 20.56 21.80 7.03
CA ASN A 51 20.86 20.98 8.21
C ASN A 51 19.86 19.83 8.44
N PHE A 52 18.77 19.78 7.68
CA PHE A 52 17.79 18.70 7.79
C PHE A 52 18.16 17.56 6.84
N LYS A 53 18.42 16.37 7.39
CA LYS A 53 18.65 15.15 6.64
C LYS A 53 17.52 14.17 6.89
N TRP A 54 16.79 13.84 5.84
CA TRP A 54 15.88 12.71 5.84
C TRP A 54 16.62 11.49 5.29
N GLU A 55 16.95 10.55 6.17
CA GLU A 55 17.45 9.24 5.78
C GLU A 55 16.26 8.33 5.49
N ALA A 56 16.11 8.00 4.22
CA ALA A 56 15.10 7.11 3.69
C ALA A 56 15.33 5.66 4.12
N HIS A 57 14.35 4.84 3.81
CA HIS A 57 14.41 3.40 3.80
C HIS A 57 15.58 2.82 2.99
N ILE A 58 16.13 3.55 2.01
CA ILE A 58 17.35 3.16 1.28
C ILE A 58 18.59 3.25 2.18
N ALA A 59 18.70 4.29 3.01
CA ALA A 59 19.84 4.47 3.91
C ALA A 59 19.98 3.35 4.95
N SER A 60 18.87 2.67 5.29
CA SER A 60 18.90 1.48 6.15
C SER A 60 19.75 0.32 5.58
N LEU A 61 19.96 0.29 4.26
CA LEU A 61 20.72 -0.74 3.57
C LEU A 61 22.23 -0.60 3.77
N TYR A 62 22.75 0.61 4.01
CA TYR A 62 24.19 0.84 4.16
C TYR A 62 24.77 0.21 5.43
N HIS A 63 23.91 -0.15 6.37
CA HIS A 63 24.28 -0.81 7.63
C HIS A 63 24.18 -2.33 7.57
N LEU A 64 23.73 -2.91 6.44
CA LEU A 64 23.59 -4.34 6.26
C LEU A 64 24.76 -4.91 5.47
N THR A 65 25.20 -6.11 5.85
CA THR A 65 26.15 -6.91 5.06
C THR A 65 25.43 -7.78 4.02
N ASN A 66 24.13 -8.00 4.21
CA ASN A 66 23.31 -8.83 3.34
C ASN A 66 22.74 -8.05 2.14
N TYR A 67 23.31 -8.29 0.95
CA TYR A 67 22.85 -7.70 -0.32
C TYR A 67 21.41 -8.06 -0.71
N MET A 68 20.81 -9.09 -0.11
CA MET A 68 19.42 -9.49 -0.41
C MET A 68 18.41 -8.42 0.01
N ALA A 69 18.68 -7.63 1.05
CA ALA A 69 17.77 -6.54 1.44
C ALA A 69 17.61 -5.49 0.33
N SER A 70 18.70 -5.17 -0.38
CA SER A 70 18.66 -4.25 -1.52
C SER A 70 17.84 -4.82 -2.68
N PHE A 71 17.97 -6.13 -2.95
CA PHE A 71 17.16 -6.80 -3.96
C PHE A 71 15.68 -6.81 -3.59
N TYR A 72 15.33 -7.13 -2.34
CA TYR A 72 13.94 -7.10 -1.87
C TYR A 72 13.34 -5.71 -1.94
N LEU A 73 14.10 -4.68 -1.55
CA LEU A 73 13.67 -3.30 -1.67
C LEU A 73 13.43 -2.92 -3.13
N PHE A 74 14.36 -3.24 -4.02
CA PHE A 74 14.20 -3.03 -5.46
C PHE A 74 12.95 -3.74 -6.00
N ALA A 75 12.75 -5.00 -5.65
CA ALA A 75 11.60 -5.78 -6.08
C ALA A 75 10.27 -5.18 -5.57
N MET A 76 10.22 -4.68 -4.33
CA MET A 76 9.05 -3.98 -3.81
C MET A 76 8.76 -2.69 -4.60
N ASN A 77 9.77 -1.88 -4.92
CA ASN A 77 9.61 -0.68 -5.74
C ASN A 77 9.07 -1.00 -7.14
N LEU A 78 9.51 -2.11 -7.76
CA LEU A 78 8.98 -2.53 -9.06
C LEU A 78 7.54 -3.04 -8.95
N LEU A 79 7.27 -3.92 -7.98
CA LEU A 79 5.96 -4.53 -7.80
C LEU A 79 4.88 -3.51 -7.44
N ILE A 80 5.21 -2.47 -6.66
CA ILE A 80 4.23 -1.43 -6.31
C ILE A 80 3.81 -0.62 -7.54
N LEU A 81 4.73 -0.36 -8.48
CA LEU A 81 4.41 0.30 -9.75
C LEU A 81 3.52 -0.59 -10.62
N ILE A 82 3.79 -1.89 -10.67
CA ILE A 82 2.96 -2.86 -11.38
C ILE A 82 1.54 -2.91 -10.76
N LEU A 83 1.45 -2.94 -9.43
CA LEU A 83 0.18 -2.89 -8.70
C LEU A 83 -0.59 -1.58 -8.95
N LEU A 84 0.11 -0.44 -9.08
CA LEU A 84 -0.50 0.83 -9.49
C LEU A 84 -1.13 0.73 -10.88
N PHE A 85 -0.43 0.14 -11.85
CA PHE A 85 -0.98 -0.09 -13.19
C PHE A 85 -2.22 -0.99 -13.15
N PHE A 86 -2.17 -2.11 -12.44
CA PHE A 86 -3.33 -3.00 -12.31
C PHE A 86 -4.50 -2.30 -11.61
N SER A 87 -4.24 -1.51 -10.56
CA SER A 87 -5.28 -0.76 -9.86
C SER A 87 -5.88 0.35 -10.74
N PHE A 88 -5.08 1.00 -11.59
CA PHE A 88 -5.58 1.94 -12.58
C PHE A 88 -6.46 1.25 -13.62
N SER A 89 -6.01 0.13 -14.20
CA SER A 89 -6.81 -0.67 -15.13
C SER A 89 -8.11 -1.16 -14.48
N PHE A 90 -8.05 -1.58 -13.22
CA PHE A 90 -9.24 -1.99 -12.46
C PHE A 90 -10.23 -0.83 -12.30
N SER A 91 -9.77 0.39 -12.03
CA SER A 91 -10.66 1.56 -11.90
C SER A 91 -11.52 1.83 -13.14
N LYS A 92 -11.05 1.40 -14.32
CA LYS A 92 -11.73 1.57 -15.60
C LYS A 92 -12.62 0.39 -15.97
N ALA A 93 -12.10 -0.83 -15.86
CA ALA A 93 -12.76 -2.03 -16.40
C ALA A 93 -13.38 -2.93 -15.33
N GLN A 94 -12.92 -2.84 -14.08
CA GLN A 94 -13.38 -3.69 -12.96
C GLN A 94 -13.35 -5.20 -13.27
N SER A 95 -12.39 -5.62 -14.10
CA SER A 95 -12.39 -6.97 -14.64
C SER A 95 -11.91 -8.00 -13.60
N PRO A 96 -12.54 -9.19 -13.52
CA PRO A 96 -12.09 -10.28 -12.65
C PRO A 96 -10.66 -10.72 -12.95
N LYS A 97 -10.25 -10.70 -14.24
CA LYS A 97 -8.87 -11.06 -14.63
C LYS A 97 -7.84 -10.14 -13.98
N THR A 98 -8.10 -8.84 -14.02
CA THR A 98 -7.26 -7.83 -13.36
C THR A 98 -7.20 -8.06 -11.85
N LEU A 99 -8.33 -8.41 -11.23
CA LEU A 99 -8.43 -8.68 -9.79
C LEU A 99 -7.59 -9.89 -9.36
N PHE A 100 -7.66 -11.00 -10.10
CA PHE A 100 -6.85 -12.18 -9.79
C PHE A 100 -5.36 -11.89 -9.95
N MET A 101 -4.97 -11.18 -11.00
CA MET A 101 -3.58 -10.77 -11.22
C MET A 101 -3.09 -9.82 -10.12
N SER A 102 -3.87 -8.81 -9.75
CA SER A 102 -3.51 -7.89 -8.66
C SER A 102 -3.37 -8.63 -7.34
N THR A 103 -4.25 -9.59 -7.05
CA THR A 103 -4.21 -10.39 -5.83
C THR A 103 -2.94 -11.26 -5.76
N ALA A 104 -2.58 -11.93 -6.86
CA ALA A 104 -1.35 -12.72 -6.92
C ALA A 104 -0.11 -11.85 -6.68
N ILE A 105 -0.06 -10.67 -7.30
CA ILE A 105 1.05 -9.74 -7.15
C ILE A 105 1.08 -9.13 -5.73
N THR A 106 -0.06 -8.83 -5.12
CA THR A 106 -0.15 -8.40 -3.73
C THR A 106 0.40 -9.46 -2.78
N LEU A 107 0.13 -10.75 -3.03
CA LEU A 107 0.70 -11.83 -2.24
C LEU A 107 2.23 -11.88 -2.36
N ILE A 108 2.75 -11.81 -3.59
CA ILE A 108 4.20 -11.78 -3.83
C ILE A 108 4.84 -10.57 -3.14
N HIS A 109 4.24 -9.39 -3.26
CA HIS A 109 4.71 -8.16 -2.63
C HIS A 109 4.73 -8.29 -1.09
N THR A 110 3.70 -8.91 -0.51
CA THR A 110 3.62 -9.22 0.93
C THR A 110 4.75 -10.14 1.37
N ILE A 111 5.01 -11.22 0.62
CA ILE A 111 6.10 -12.16 0.93
C ILE A 111 7.45 -11.44 0.89
N ILE A 112 7.70 -10.61 -0.12
CA ILE A 112 8.97 -9.87 -0.22
C ILE A 112 9.13 -8.87 0.94
N TYR A 113 8.06 -8.20 1.37
CA TYR A 113 8.10 -7.34 2.56
C TYR A 113 8.49 -8.14 3.82
N ILE A 114 7.90 -9.32 4.02
CA ILE A 114 8.25 -10.18 5.16
C ILE A 114 9.73 -10.58 5.09
N LEU A 115 10.22 -11.01 3.93
CA LEU A 115 11.63 -11.35 3.73
C LEU A 115 12.55 -10.16 4.01
N TYR A 116 12.16 -8.95 3.58
CA TYR A 116 12.88 -7.72 3.87
C TYR A 116 13.01 -7.48 5.38
N VAL A 117 11.90 -7.55 6.13
CA VAL A 117 11.90 -7.38 7.59
C VAL A 117 12.77 -8.45 8.29
N VAL A 118 12.69 -9.70 7.83
CA VAL A 118 13.49 -10.82 8.37
C VAL A 118 14.99 -10.56 8.26
N VAL A 119 15.46 -9.88 7.21
CA VAL A 119 16.88 -9.52 7.11
C VAL A 119 17.31 -8.66 8.30
N PHE A 120 16.57 -7.61 8.63
CA PHE A 120 16.91 -6.73 9.76
C PHE A 120 16.85 -7.44 11.13
N ILE A 121 15.90 -8.36 11.31
CA ILE A 121 15.76 -9.12 12.56
C ILE A 121 16.89 -10.15 12.73
N THR A 122 17.36 -10.74 11.63
CA THR A 122 18.38 -11.80 11.66
C THR A 122 19.81 -11.28 11.54
N GLU A 123 20.02 -10.05 11.05
CA GLU A 123 21.35 -9.45 10.92
C GLU A 123 22.17 -9.40 12.24
N PRO A 124 21.60 -9.14 13.44
CA PRO A 124 22.35 -9.20 14.69
C PRO A 124 22.98 -10.59 14.98
N SER A 125 22.36 -11.67 14.48
CA SER A 125 22.91 -13.02 14.60
C SER A 125 24.07 -13.30 13.64
N ARG A 126 24.19 -12.49 12.57
CA ARG A 126 25.25 -12.59 11.56
C ARG A 126 26.42 -11.66 11.87
N GLN A 127 26.11 -10.48 12.44
CA GLN A 127 27.10 -9.48 12.81
C GLN A 127 26.81 -8.99 14.22
N ALA A 128 27.64 -9.40 15.19
CA ALA A 128 27.46 -9.04 16.60
C ALA A 128 27.52 -7.53 16.88
N ALA A 129 28.16 -6.76 15.98
CA ALA A 129 28.22 -5.30 16.06
C ALA A 129 27.00 -4.59 15.43
N TYR A 130 26.09 -5.32 14.80
CA TYR A 130 24.89 -4.74 14.20
C TYR A 130 23.77 -4.62 15.24
N SER A 131 23.25 -3.40 15.38
CA SER A 131 21.99 -3.12 16.08
C SER A 131 20.99 -2.51 15.10
N ILE A 132 19.72 -2.87 15.24
CA ILE A 132 18.64 -2.28 14.43
C ILE A 132 18.65 -0.76 14.66
N THR A 133 18.93 0.00 13.60
CA THR A 133 19.00 1.46 13.66
C THR A 133 17.60 2.09 13.57
N ASN A 134 17.46 3.33 14.01
CA ASN A 134 16.20 4.08 13.85
C ASN A 134 15.79 4.17 12.37
N THR A 135 16.74 4.31 11.45
CA THR A 135 16.52 4.34 10.01
C THR A 135 15.93 3.01 9.50
N ALA A 136 16.39 1.86 10.04
CA ALA A 136 15.79 0.56 9.74
C ALA A 136 14.36 0.44 10.27
N ILE A 137 14.09 0.94 11.48
CA ILE A 137 12.72 0.94 12.05
C ILE A 137 11.78 1.79 11.20
N ILE A 138 12.19 3.03 10.87
CA ILE A 138 11.42 3.94 10.01
C ILE A 138 11.14 3.27 8.66
N SER A 139 12.15 2.62 8.07
CA SER A 139 12.00 1.86 6.83
C SER A 139 10.91 0.80 6.90
N MET A 140 11.00 -0.09 7.89
CA MET A 140 10.05 -1.18 8.08
C MET A 140 8.62 -0.67 8.32
N VAL A 141 8.48 0.45 9.04
CA VAL A 141 7.19 1.09 9.32
C VAL A 141 6.58 1.74 8.07
N ILE A 142 7.38 2.48 7.28
CA ILE A 142 6.91 3.11 6.04
C ILE A 142 6.46 2.03 5.04
N LEU A 143 7.29 1.02 4.82
CA LEU A 143 6.97 -0.08 3.91
C LEU A 143 5.79 -0.92 4.43
N GLY A 144 5.70 -1.15 5.75
CA GLY A 144 4.58 -1.85 6.37
C GLY A 144 3.27 -1.08 6.25
N THR A 145 3.31 0.24 6.44
CA THR A 145 2.14 1.11 6.24
C THR A 145 1.70 1.09 4.78
N SER A 146 2.64 1.14 3.83
CA SER A 146 2.32 0.98 2.41
C SER A 146 1.67 -0.38 2.12
N LEU A 147 2.19 -1.46 2.68
CA LEU A 147 1.62 -2.80 2.53
C LEU A 147 0.15 -2.85 3.01
N VAL A 148 -0.17 -2.19 4.13
CA VAL A 148 -1.56 -2.07 4.59
C VAL A 148 -2.43 -1.39 3.52
N PHE A 149 -1.98 -0.29 2.94
CA PHE A 149 -2.71 0.37 1.84
C PHE A 149 -2.88 -0.54 0.62
N VAL A 150 -1.86 -1.31 0.24
CA VAL A 150 -1.93 -2.30 -0.86
C VAL A 150 -3.00 -3.37 -0.55
N ILE A 151 -2.99 -3.94 0.65
CA ILE A 151 -3.93 -4.99 1.06
C ILE A 151 -5.37 -4.43 1.08
N VAL A 152 -5.58 -3.27 1.71
CA VAL A 152 -6.90 -2.64 1.77
C VAL A 152 -7.39 -2.29 0.37
N SER A 153 -6.52 -1.77 -0.50
CA SER A 153 -6.83 -1.54 -1.91
C SER A 153 -7.30 -2.83 -2.59
N ASN A 154 -6.57 -3.94 -2.43
CA ASN A 154 -6.93 -5.21 -3.04
C ASN A 154 -8.26 -5.75 -2.50
N VAL A 155 -8.50 -5.68 -1.19
CA VAL A 155 -9.78 -6.06 -0.57
C VAL A 155 -10.95 -5.23 -1.14
N LEU A 156 -10.78 -3.93 -1.30
CA LEU A 156 -11.80 -3.08 -1.91
C LEU A 156 -12.03 -3.43 -3.40
N SER A 157 -10.99 -3.80 -4.14
CA SER A 157 -11.16 -4.30 -5.51
C SER A 157 -12.00 -5.57 -5.56
N TRP A 158 -11.86 -6.48 -4.60
CA TRP A 158 -12.73 -7.66 -4.48
C TRP A 158 -14.21 -7.29 -4.24
N ILE A 159 -14.47 -6.22 -3.49
CA ILE A 159 -15.83 -5.76 -3.20
C ILE A 159 -16.46 -5.06 -4.41
N TYR A 160 -15.67 -4.36 -5.23
CA TYR A 160 -16.16 -3.52 -6.33
C TYR A 160 -16.01 -4.14 -7.73
N VAL A 161 -15.61 -5.40 -7.83
CA VAL A 161 -15.44 -6.10 -9.11
C VAL A 161 -16.78 -6.30 -9.82
N ASP A 162 -16.78 -6.16 -11.14
CA ASP A 162 -17.94 -6.48 -11.97
C ASP A 162 -17.88 -7.95 -12.40
N TRP A 163 -18.69 -8.78 -11.73
CA TRP A 163 -18.80 -10.20 -12.02
C TRP A 163 -19.55 -10.52 -13.31
N LYS A 164 -20.18 -9.53 -13.97
CA LYS A 164 -20.88 -9.73 -15.25
C LYS A 164 -19.98 -10.30 -16.35
N TYR A 165 -18.66 -10.14 -16.23
CA TYR A 165 -17.66 -10.69 -17.15
C TYR A 165 -17.31 -12.16 -16.91
N VAL A 166 -17.82 -12.77 -15.83
CA VAL A 166 -17.80 -14.23 -15.63
C VAL A 166 -19.19 -14.72 -16.00
N LYS A 167 -19.35 -15.30 -17.19
CA LYS A 167 -20.54 -16.09 -17.48
C LYS A 167 -20.52 -17.25 -16.49
N ILE A 168 -21.40 -17.21 -15.49
CA ILE A 168 -21.71 -18.39 -14.69
C ILE A 168 -22.52 -19.26 -15.64
N GLU A 169 -21.90 -20.30 -16.19
CA GLU A 169 -22.65 -21.38 -16.83
C GLU A 169 -23.47 -22.04 -15.71
N GLU A 170 -24.80 -21.97 -15.83
CA GLU A 170 -25.75 -22.71 -14.98
C GLU A 170 -25.64 -24.22 -15.24
#